data_AF-E6QWR9-F1
#
_entry.id   AF-E6QWR9-F1
#
_cell.length_a   1.000
_cell.length_b   1.000
_cell.length_c   1.000
_cell.angle_alpha   90.00
_cell.angle_beta   90.00
_cell.angle_gamma   90.00
#
_symmetry.space_group_name_H-M   'P 1'
#
loop_
_entity.id
_entity.type
_entity.pdbx_description
1 polymer ?
#
loop_
_entity_poly.entity_id
_entity_poly.type
_entity_poly.pdbx_seq_one_letter_code
_entity_poly.pdbx_strand_id
1 'polypeptide(L)'
;MRISEITRRDIVDELRLRNTQWNGRLDEVEFLGRLYSLDKLPSHDKRFEDMAGDIFQHRINNLDWDEWWIFEDSRLQLDDDERFLNLLCEMIHPVTRSDRVEVAALVEMFNSHLAPDGWKVIEKEKISGRPVFVAISNEAAVQVENTERIGSANALSQLKKCEERIGLIDYEGAISASRSLLESVFADIYERTTGDKVRKGGSLMDLYKVIKNLLNLSDDKYSNEAIKTILRSLAAMVEGLDNLSNDMGDRHIRPVAPQRRHAQLCVNAAKTLTTFLYDTLESKFQGKENIYQQLIGTLDSDARLLPYDELLSHRNVQKIYAQTDPNIRNVLKRTFIDEYDVDSFRDSDIFFAAMRILRNELRSSDIEAIYKTHKNNDQACGLKKFLNEIYEFKADLLSSEIKQACASR
;
A
#
# COMPACT_ATOMS: atom_id res chain seq x y z
N MET A 1 17.06 -12.96 -7.82
CA MET A 1 18.14 -13.11 -6.81
C MET A 1 18.43 -14.59 -6.65
N ARG A 2 19.67 -14.94 -6.29
CA ARG A 2 20.15 -16.32 -6.13
C ARG A 2 20.72 -16.47 -4.73
N ILE A 3 20.38 -17.54 -4.00
CA ILE A 3 21.07 -17.87 -2.74
C ILE A 3 22.51 -18.24 -3.08
N SER A 4 23.45 -17.54 -2.47
CA SER A 4 24.88 -17.72 -2.67
C SER A 4 25.33 -19.11 -2.21
N GLU A 5 26.38 -19.62 -2.84
CA GLU A 5 27.00 -20.88 -2.41
C GLU A 5 27.51 -20.79 -0.96
N ILE A 6 27.97 -19.60 -0.54
CA ILE A 6 28.45 -19.32 0.81
C ILE A 6 27.32 -19.54 1.81
N THR A 7 26.16 -18.88 1.63
CA THR A 7 25.00 -19.04 2.52
C THR A 7 24.52 -20.48 2.61
N ARG A 8 24.52 -21.22 1.49
CA ARG A 8 24.13 -22.64 1.49
C ARG A 8 25.07 -23.49 2.33
N ARG A 9 26.38 -23.29 2.16
CA ARG A 9 27.40 -24.00 2.93
C ARG A 9 27.33 -23.65 4.41
N ASP A 10 27.18 -22.36 4.76
CA ASP A 10 27.09 -21.89 6.14
C ASP A 10 25.88 -22.51 6.87
N ILE A 11 24.72 -22.59 6.20
CA ILE A 11 23.52 -23.27 6.76
C ILE A 11 23.79 -24.76 6.99
N VAL A 12 24.38 -25.45 6.00
CA VAL A 12 24.67 -26.89 6.11
C VAL A 12 25.71 -27.17 7.19
N ASP A 13 26.76 -26.36 7.28
CA ASP A 13 27.81 -26.48 8.28
C ASP A 13 27.27 -26.19 9.69
N GLU A 14 26.38 -25.20 9.85
CA GLU A 14 25.76 -24.95 11.15
C GLU A 14 24.79 -26.06 11.57
N LEU A 15 24.03 -26.64 10.62
CA LEU A 15 23.22 -27.83 10.89
C LEU A 15 24.08 -29.02 11.35
N ARG A 16 25.22 -29.24 10.71
CA ARG A 16 26.23 -30.25 11.09
C ARG A 16 26.78 -30.00 12.49
N LEU A 17 27.21 -28.77 12.78
CA LEU A 17 27.75 -28.37 14.09
C LEU A 17 26.74 -28.55 15.22
N ARG A 18 25.46 -28.25 14.95
CA ARG A 18 24.36 -28.45 15.90
C ARG A 18 23.89 -29.90 15.99
N ASN A 19 24.42 -30.79 15.15
CA ASN A 19 23.97 -32.18 14.98
C ASN A 19 22.45 -32.28 14.76
N THR A 20 21.91 -31.37 13.94
CA THR A 20 20.47 -31.28 13.69
C THR A 20 20.02 -32.32 12.65
N GLN A 21 19.26 -33.33 13.06
CA GLN A 21 18.75 -34.36 12.14
C GLN A 21 17.75 -33.79 11.14
N TRP A 22 18.12 -33.59 9.89
CA TRP A 22 17.29 -32.88 8.89
C TRP A 22 15.88 -33.46 8.73
N ASN A 23 15.70 -34.78 8.82
CA ASN A 23 14.43 -35.50 8.75
C ASN A 23 13.56 -35.42 10.03
N GLY A 24 14.09 -34.87 11.13
CA GLY A 24 13.37 -34.77 12.40
C GLY A 24 12.90 -36.14 12.90
N ARG A 25 11.61 -36.28 13.18
CA ARG A 25 11.03 -37.55 13.65
C ARG A 25 10.55 -38.50 12.55
N LEU A 26 10.62 -38.09 11.29
CA LEU A 26 10.25 -38.93 10.14
C LEU A 26 11.44 -39.77 9.72
N ASP A 27 11.20 -40.88 9.03
CA ASP A 27 12.29 -41.55 8.31
C ASP A 27 12.69 -40.76 7.05
N GLU A 28 13.86 -41.08 6.49
CA GLU A 28 14.42 -40.35 5.34
C GLU A 28 13.56 -40.48 4.07
N VAL A 29 12.86 -41.61 3.88
CA VAL A 29 11.94 -41.83 2.75
C VAL A 29 10.66 -41.03 2.94
N GLU A 30 10.07 -41.07 4.14
CA GLU A 30 8.89 -40.29 4.51
C GLU A 30 9.15 -38.80 4.38
N PHE A 31 10.29 -38.31 4.85
CA PHE A 31 10.65 -36.91 4.76
C PHE A 31 10.85 -36.47 3.30
N LEU A 32 11.70 -37.16 2.53
CA LEU A 32 11.98 -36.77 1.15
C LEU A 32 10.77 -36.98 0.23
N GLY A 33 9.90 -37.95 0.53
CA GLY A 33 8.64 -38.17 -0.17
C GLY A 33 7.65 -37.00 -0.08
N ARG A 34 7.84 -36.09 0.88
CA ARG A 34 7.04 -34.85 1.00
C ARG A 34 7.52 -33.76 0.04
N LEU A 35 8.76 -33.86 -0.46
CA LEU A 35 9.39 -32.90 -1.36
C LEU A 35 9.50 -33.44 -2.80
N TYR A 36 9.60 -34.76 -2.97
CA TYR A 36 9.89 -35.42 -4.24
C TYR A 36 9.00 -36.65 -4.45
N SER A 37 8.68 -36.94 -5.71
CA SER A 37 8.19 -38.26 -6.11
C SER A 37 9.39 -39.21 -6.26
N LEU A 38 9.79 -39.86 -5.17
CA LEU A 38 11.00 -40.69 -5.11
C LEU A 38 10.99 -41.88 -6.09
N ASP A 39 9.81 -42.41 -6.39
CA ASP A 39 9.55 -43.47 -7.38
C ASP A 39 9.89 -43.06 -8.82
N LYS A 40 10.01 -41.75 -9.08
CA LYS A 40 10.35 -41.19 -10.39
C LYS A 40 11.81 -40.75 -10.49
N LEU A 41 12.55 -40.76 -9.40
CA LEU A 41 13.96 -40.41 -9.39
C LEU A 41 14.79 -41.67 -9.63
N PRO A 42 15.79 -41.61 -10.54
CA PRO A 42 16.56 -42.78 -10.91
C PRO A 42 17.39 -43.29 -9.73
N SER A 43 17.53 -44.61 -9.62
CA SER A 43 18.49 -45.23 -8.71
C SER A 43 19.94 -45.00 -9.18
N HIS A 44 20.87 -44.82 -8.24
CA HIS A 44 22.31 -44.87 -8.49
C HIS A 44 22.92 -46.26 -8.28
N ASP A 45 22.15 -47.19 -7.71
CA ASP A 45 22.49 -48.59 -7.58
C ASP A 45 21.65 -49.43 -8.54
N LYS A 46 22.29 -49.99 -9.57
CA LYS A 46 21.64 -50.79 -10.62
C LYS A 46 20.80 -51.97 -10.12
N ARG A 47 20.90 -52.34 -8.84
CA ARG A 47 20.07 -53.37 -8.19
C ARG A 47 18.65 -52.89 -7.87
N PHE A 48 18.40 -51.60 -7.82
CA PHE A 48 17.10 -50.99 -7.48
C PHE A 48 16.54 -50.17 -8.64
N GLU A 49 15.23 -49.97 -8.63
CA GLU A 49 14.51 -49.27 -9.70
C GLU A 49 14.56 -47.74 -9.54
N ASP A 50 14.49 -47.27 -8.30
CA ASP A 50 14.31 -45.86 -7.96
C ASP A 50 15.11 -45.42 -6.72
N MET A 51 15.07 -44.13 -6.43
CA MET A 51 15.75 -43.52 -5.29
C MET A 51 15.19 -44.00 -3.94
N ALA A 52 13.91 -44.36 -3.85
CA ALA A 52 13.33 -44.89 -2.61
C ALA A 52 13.97 -46.24 -2.25
N GLY A 53 14.19 -47.10 -3.25
CA GLY A 53 14.94 -48.35 -3.11
C GLY A 53 16.37 -48.14 -2.61
N ASP A 54 17.07 -47.14 -3.16
CA ASP A 54 18.42 -46.79 -2.71
C ASP A 54 18.44 -46.38 -1.23
N ILE A 55 17.56 -45.46 -0.85
CA ILE A 55 17.48 -44.96 0.53
C ILE A 55 17.17 -46.12 1.49
N PHE A 56 16.19 -46.96 1.16
CA PHE A 56 15.84 -48.11 2.00
C PHE A 56 17.02 -49.07 2.17
N GLN A 57 17.73 -49.41 1.09
CA GLN A 57 18.85 -50.32 1.20
C GLN A 57 20.02 -49.72 2.00
N HIS A 58 20.39 -48.47 1.72
CA HIS A 58 21.63 -47.89 2.20
C HIS A 58 21.50 -47.14 3.53
N ARG A 59 20.33 -46.55 3.80
CA ARG A 59 20.06 -45.77 5.01
C ARG A 59 19.28 -46.54 6.07
N ILE A 60 18.68 -47.68 5.75
CA ILE A 60 17.91 -48.50 6.70
C ILE A 60 18.52 -49.89 6.88
N ASN A 61 18.72 -50.65 5.79
CA ASN A 61 19.24 -52.03 5.91
C ASN A 61 20.74 -52.07 6.23
N ASN A 62 21.55 -51.28 5.52
CA ASN A 62 23.01 -51.35 5.61
C ASN A 62 23.63 -50.27 6.51
N LEU A 63 23.02 -49.08 6.56
CA LEU A 63 23.58 -47.89 7.23
C LEU A 63 24.99 -47.52 6.72
N ASP A 64 25.19 -47.58 5.40
CA ASP A 64 26.51 -47.45 4.74
C ASP A 64 26.70 -46.13 3.95
N TRP A 65 25.74 -45.20 4.03
CA TRP A 65 25.85 -43.84 3.48
C TRP A 65 26.20 -42.80 4.54
N ASP A 66 26.70 -41.63 4.11
CA ASP A 66 26.96 -40.48 4.99
C ASP A 66 25.65 -39.86 5.54
N GLU A 67 25.65 -39.35 6.77
CA GLU A 67 24.47 -38.73 7.41
C GLU A 67 23.90 -37.51 6.65
N TRP A 68 24.75 -36.81 5.91
CA TRP A 68 24.46 -35.56 5.20
C TRP A 68 24.41 -35.75 3.68
N TRP A 69 24.28 -37.00 3.22
CA TRP A 69 24.31 -37.39 1.80
C TRP A 69 23.35 -36.58 0.91
N ILE A 70 22.20 -36.14 1.46
CA ILE A 70 21.20 -35.37 0.71
C ILE A 70 21.77 -34.06 0.12
N PHE A 71 22.77 -33.46 0.76
CA PHE A 71 23.38 -32.20 0.32
C PHE A 71 24.39 -32.39 -0.82
N GLU A 72 24.76 -33.63 -1.11
CA GLU A 72 25.73 -33.99 -2.16
C GLU A 72 25.07 -34.76 -3.32
N ASP A 73 23.84 -35.27 -3.13
CA ASP A 73 23.13 -36.01 -4.17
C ASP A 73 22.50 -35.09 -5.22
N SER A 74 23.06 -35.13 -6.44
CA SER A 74 22.61 -34.32 -7.56
C SER A 74 21.16 -34.58 -7.99
N ARG A 75 20.55 -35.73 -7.63
CA ARG A 75 19.14 -36.02 -7.97
C ARG A 75 18.18 -35.07 -7.26
N LEU A 76 18.57 -34.56 -6.09
CA LEU A 76 17.76 -33.63 -5.30
C LEU A 76 17.87 -32.18 -5.79
N GLN A 77 18.87 -31.85 -6.60
CA GLN A 77 19.06 -30.51 -7.20
C GLN A 77 18.97 -29.38 -6.16
N LEU A 78 19.62 -29.57 -5.01
CA LEU A 78 19.60 -28.58 -3.93
C LEU A 78 20.41 -27.31 -4.26
N ASP A 79 21.05 -27.23 -5.43
CA ASP A 79 21.63 -26.00 -5.98
C ASP A 79 20.57 -25.01 -6.52
N ASP A 80 19.34 -25.47 -6.73
CA ASP A 80 18.17 -24.65 -7.00
C ASP A 80 17.65 -23.98 -5.70
N ASP A 81 17.28 -22.70 -5.79
CA ASP A 81 16.85 -21.91 -4.63
C ASP A 81 15.50 -22.39 -4.09
N GLU A 82 14.55 -22.70 -4.96
CA GLU A 82 13.21 -23.10 -4.55
C GLU A 82 13.25 -24.47 -3.86
N ARG A 83 14.00 -25.43 -4.42
CA ARG A 83 14.18 -26.76 -3.81
C ARG A 83 14.87 -26.68 -2.45
N PHE A 84 15.91 -25.87 -2.33
CA PHE A 84 16.62 -25.71 -1.05
C PHE A 84 15.77 -25.03 0.00
N LEU A 85 15.05 -23.96 -0.34
CA LEU A 85 14.16 -23.29 0.60
C LEU A 85 13.01 -24.19 1.04
N ASN A 86 12.43 -24.98 0.12
CA ASN A 86 11.41 -25.96 0.45
C ASN A 86 11.94 -27.05 1.39
N LEU A 87 13.17 -27.52 1.20
CA LEU A 87 13.84 -28.42 2.13
C LEU A 87 13.92 -27.80 3.54
N LEU A 88 14.42 -26.56 3.66
CA LEU A 88 14.53 -25.87 4.94
C LEU A 88 13.16 -25.70 5.63
N CYS A 89 12.12 -25.32 4.87
CA CYS A 89 10.75 -25.21 5.40
C CYS A 89 10.19 -26.57 5.84
N GLU A 90 10.47 -27.65 5.12
CA GLU A 90 10.01 -28.99 5.48
C GLU A 90 10.74 -29.53 6.72
N MET A 91 12.00 -29.17 6.93
CA MET A 91 12.73 -29.49 8.17
C MET A 91 11.97 -28.95 9.40
N ILE A 92 11.48 -27.72 9.35
CA ILE A 92 10.76 -27.08 10.47
C ILE A 92 9.24 -27.28 10.44
N HIS A 93 8.73 -28.11 9.54
CA HIS A 93 7.30 -28.37 9.43
C HIS A 93 6.79 -29.13 10.67
N PRO A 94 5.57 -28.85 11.20
CA PRO A 94 5.01 -29.48 12.40
C PRO A 94 4.88 -31.01 12.36
N VAL A 95 4.86 -31.59 11.16
CA VAL A 95 4.87 -33.05 10.96
C VAL A 95 6.27 -33.61 11.14
N THR A 96 7.30 -32.88 10.72
CA THR A 96 8.72 -33.25 10.82
C THR A 96 9.29 -33.00 12.21
N ARG A 97 8.98 -31.84 12.80
CA ARG A 97 9.46 -31.43 14.13
C ARG A 97 8.32 -30.87 14.98
N SER A 98 8.19 -31.37 16.20
CA SER A 98 7.12 -30.95 17.12
C SER A 98 7.57 -30.03 18.25
N ASP A 99 8.86 -29.96 18.53
CA ASP A 99 9.40 -29.07 19.56
C ASP A 99 9.42 -27.63 19.06
N ARG A 100 8.67 -26.76 19.73
CA ARG A 100 8.54 -25.34 19.35
C ARG A 100 9.81 -24.55 19.63
N VAL A 101 10.59 -24.94 20.64
CA VAL A 101 11.84 -24.26 20.99
C VAL A 101 12.90 -24.59 19.95
N GLU A 102 13.00 -25.85 19.55
CA GLU A 102 13.88 -26.28 18.46
C GLU A 102 13.52 -25.59 17.14
N VAL A 103 12.23 -25.60 16.77
CA VAL A 103 11.75 -24.95 15.54
C VAL A 103 12.06 -23.44 15.55
N ALA A 104 11.83 -22.75 16.67
CA ALA A 104 12.15 -21.34 16.78
C ALA A 104 13.65 -21.06 16.59
N ALA A 105 14.52 -21.87 17.20
CA ALA A 105 15.97 -21.75 17.06
C ALA A 105 16.45 -22.00 15.63
N LEU A 106 15.84 -22.96 14.92
CA LEU A 106 16.15 -23.22 13.51
C LEU A 106 15.67 -22.10 12.59
N VAL A 107 14.47 -21.55 12.82
CA VAL A 107 13.97 -20.40 12.06
C VAL A 107 14.87 -19.19 12.23
N GLU A 108 15.34 -18.91 13.45
CA GLU A 108 16.29 -17.82 13.72
C GLU A 108 17.60 -18.04 12.97
N MET A 109 18.17 -19.24 13.05
CA MET A 109 19.41 -19.61 12.36
C MET A 109 19.29 -19.54 10.82
N PHE A 110 18.21 -20.08 10.25
CA PHE A 110 17.98 -19.97 8.81
C PHE A 110 17.90 -18.50 8.40
N ASN A 111 17.17 -17.68 9.15
CA ASN A 111 17.00 -16.27 8.85
C ASN A 111 18.29 -15.45 9.00
N SER A 112 19.20 -15.78 9.93
CA SER A 112 20.48 -15.09 10.04
C SER A 112 21.37 -15.28 8.81
N HIS A 113 21.31 -16.46 8.18
CA HIS A 113 22.09 -16.79 6.98
C HIS A 113 21.42 -16.37 5.68
N LEU A 114 20.09 -16.46 5.61
CA LEU A 114 19.30 -16.11 4.42
C LEU A 114 19.15 -14.60 4.23
N ALA A 115 19.18 -13.81 5.31
CA ALA A 115 18.92 -12.38 5.25
C ALA A 115 19.90 -11.60 4.33
N PRO A 116 21.22 -11.83 4.36
CA PRO A 116 22.18 -11.20 3.43
C PRO A 116 21.86 -11.45 1.95
N ASP A 117 21.34 -12.64 1.63
CA ASP A 117 20.94 -13.03 0.27
C ASP A 117 19.51 -12.58 -0.08
N GLY A 118 18.89 -11.81 0.80
CA GLY A 118 17.57 -11.25 0.58
C GLY A 118 16.48 -12.30 0.69
N TRP A 119 16.58 -13.27 1.59
CA TRP A 119 15.53 -14.25 1.89
C TRP A 119 15.18 -14.28 3.37
N LYS A 120 13.95 -14.71 3.67
CA LYS A 120 13.46 -14.91 5.05
C LYS A 120 12.41 -16.00 5.09
N VAL A 121 12.52 -16.89 6.06
CA VAL A 121 11.50 -17.86 6.46
C VAL A 121 10.54 -17.19 7.45
N ILE A 122 9.25 -17.18 7.11
CA ILE A 122 8.17 -16.60 7.92
C ILE A 122 7.08 -17.63 8.19
N GLU A 123 6.30 -17.42 9.25
CA GLU A 123 5.10 -18.21 9.51
C GLU A 123 4.02 -17.85 8.47
N LYS A 124 3.52 -18.86 7.75
CA LYS A 124 2.46 -18.74 6.74
C LYS A 124 1.08 -18.96 7.34
N GLU A 125 0.92 -20.05 8.06
CA GLU A 125 -0.36 -20.48 8.63
C GLU A 125 -0.14 -21.39 9.85
N LYS A 126 -1.23 -21.86 10.47
CA LYS A 126 -1.17 -22.84 11.56
C LYS A 126 -2.03 -24.06 11.28
N ILE A 127 -1.44 -25.25 11.43
CA ILE A 127 -2.15 -26.52 11.42
C ILE A 127 -2.23 -27.04 12.86
N SER A 128 -3.46 -27.25 13.36
CA SER A 128 -3.70 -27.67 14.76
C SER A 128 -2.97 -26.78 15.79
N GLY A 129 -2.92 -25.47 15.54
CA GLY A 129 -2.24 -24.49 16.39
C GLY A 129 -0.71 -24.53 16.33
N ARG A 130 -0.11 -25.23 15.37
CA ARG A 130 1.34 -25.29 15.13
C ARG A 130 1.71 -24.55 13.83
N PRO A 131 2.77 -23.73 13.83
CA PRO A 131 3.12 -22.89 12.69
C PRO A 131 3.66 -23.70 11.51
N VAL A 132 3.20 -23.38 10.31
CA VAL A 132 3.76 -23.83 9.03
C VAL A 132 4.48 -22.66 8.40
N PHE A 133 5.69 -22.89 7.89
CA PHE A 133 6.58 -21.82 7.43
C PHE A 133 6.73 -21.81 5.91
N VAL A 134 7.07 -20.64 5.38
CA VAL A 134 7.43 -20.45 3.97
C VAL A 134 8.59 -19.46 3.85
N ALA A 135 9.47 -19.69 2.89
CA ALA A 135 10.50 -18.73 2.51
C ALA A 135 9.95 -17.66 1.55
N ILE A 136 10.29 -16.41 1.81
CA ILE A 136 9.97 -15.24 0.97
C ILE A 136 11.25 -14.47 0.69
N SER A 137 11.37 -13.86 -0.48
CA SER A 137 12.49 -12.97 -0.78
C SER A 137 12.24 -11.59 -0.18
N ASN A 138 13.21 -11.07 0.59
CA ASN A 138 13.39 -9.66 0.95
C ASN A 138 13.84 -8.84 -0.27
N GLU A 139 13.21 -9.01 -1.44
CA GLU A 139 13.33 -7.99 -2.48
C GLU A 139 12.96 -6.66 -1.82
N ALA A 140 13.77 -5.63 -2.05
CA ALA A 140 13.39 -4.27 -1.72
C ALA A 140 12.08 -4.00 -2.46
N ALA A 141 10.96 -4.28 -1.78
CA ALA A 141 9.65 -3.97 -2.28
C ALA A 141 9.72 -2.47 -2.60
N VAL A 142 9.18 -2.07 -3.75
CA VAL A 142 8.90 -0.65 -3.96
C VAL A 142 8.08 -0.27 -2.74
N GLN A 143 8.64 0.55 -1.86
CA GLN A 143 7.92 1.07 -0.71
C GLN A 143 7.24 2.33 -1.19
N VAL A 144 6.00 2.52 -0.78
CA VAL A 144 5.42 3.86 -0.89
C VAL A 144 6.04 4.66 0.24
N GLU A 145 6.96 5.57 -0.10
CA GLU A 145 7.55 6.48 0.88
C GLU A 145 6.47 7.38 1.47
N ASN A 146 6.58 7.72 2.77
CA ASN A 146 5.65 8.58 3.50
C ASN A 146 4.17 8.19 3.35
N THR A 147 3.80 7.03 3.86
CA THR A 147 2.40 6.56 3.87
C THR A 147 1.42 7.51 4.55
N GLU A 148 1.89 8.39 5.43
CA GLU A 148 1.12 9.48 6.05
C GLU A 148 0.43 10.41 5.03
N ARG A 149 0.99 10.54 3.82
CA ARG A 149 0.42 11.35 2.72
C ARG A 149 -0.86 10.74 2.15
N ILE A 150 -0.99 9.42 2.24
CA ILE A 150 -2.17 8.66 1.83
C ILE A 150 -3.25 8.84 2.90
N GLY A 151 -3.89 9.99 2.96
CA GLY A 151 -4.94 10.23 3.97
C GLY A 151 -6.28 9.52 3.69
N SER A 152 -6.37 8.68 2.65
CA SER A 152 -7.49 7.75 2.50
C SER A 152 -7.19 6.43 3.22
N ALA A 153 -7.94 6.18 4.31
CA ALA A 153 -7.88 4.92 5.05
C ALA A 153 -8.13 3.69 4.15
N ASN A 154 -8.95 3.84 3.10
CA ASN A 154 -9.19 2.79 2.12
C ASN A 154 -7.94 2.52 1.27
N ALA A 155 -7.26 3.57 0.78
CA ALA A 155 -6.03 3.41 0.01
C ALA A 155 -4.91 2.77 0.85
N LEU A 156 -4.74 3.20 2.10
CA LEU A 156 -3.81 2.58 3.06
C LEU A 156 -4.13 1.09 3.30
N SER A 157 -5.41 0.76 3.50
CA SER A 157 -5.84 -0.63 3.66
C SER A 157 -5.52 -1.48 2.44
N GLN A 158 -5.71 -0.97 1.22
CA GLN A 158 -5.38 -1.71 -0.01
C GLN A 158 -3.87 -1.85 -0.22
N LEU A 159 -3.08 -0.83 0.13
CA LEU A 159 -1.61 -0.90 0.09
C LEU A 159 -1.09 -2.03 1.00
N LYS A 160 -1.60 -2.10 2.25
CA LYS A 160 -1.24 -3.16 3.18
C LYS A 160 -1.63 -4.54 2.67
N LYS A 161 -2.82 -4.68 2.09
CA LYS A 161 -3.28 -5.94 1.47
C LYS A 161 -2.38 -6.39 0.32
N CYS A 162 -1.87 -5.47 -0.50
CA CYS A 162 -0.95 -5.81 -1.57
C CYS A 162 0.31 -6.51 -1.03
N GLU A 163 0.86 -6.01 0.07
CA GLU A 163 2.08 -6.55 0.69
C GLU A 163 1.83 -7.87 1.41
N GLU A 164 0.77 -7.94 2.23
CA GLU A 164 0.40 -9.14 2.97
C GLU A 164 0.11 -10.32 2.01
N ARG A 165 -0.63 -10.07 0.93
CA ARG A 165 -1.04 -11.12 -0.02
C ARG A 165 0.13 -11.71 -0.80
N ILE A 166 1.14 -10.90 -1.14
CA ILE A 166 2.39 -11.42 -1.74
C ILE A 166 3.09 -12.39 -0.78
N GLY A 167 3.17 -12.04 0.51
CA GLY A 167 3.80 -12.90 1.53
C GLY A 167 3.01 -14.19 1.78
N LEU A 168 1.68 -14.16 1.63
CA LEU A 168 0.79 -15.31 1.80
C LEU A 168 0.67 -16.20 0.57
N ILE A 169 1.40 -15.92 -0.53
CA ILE A 169 1.30 -16.65 -1.81
C ILE A 169 -0.09 -16.46 -2.47
N ASP A 170 -0.87 -15.47 -2.01
CA ASP A 170 -2.14 -15.06 -2.61
C ASP A 170 -1.88 -14.09 -3.78
N TYR A 171 -1.32 -14.62 -4.87
CA TYR A 171 -0.92 -13.82 -6.02
C TYR A 171 -2.12 -13.22 -6.77
N GLU A 172 -3.22 -13.96 -6.88
CA GLU A 172 -4.48 -13.47 -7.48
C GLU A 172 -5.04 -12.31 -6.66
N GLY A 173 -5.09 -12.48 -5.35
CA GLY A 173 -5.54 -11.45 -4.45
C GLY A 173 -4.61 -10.24 -4.43
N ALA A 174 -3.30 -10.41 -4.56
CA ALA A 174 -2.35 -9.29 -4.64
C ALA A 174 -2.57 -8.45 -5.91
N ILE A 175 -2.86 -9.08 -7.05
CA ILE A 175 -3.21 -8.39 -8.31
C ILE A 175 -4.51 -7.61 -8.14
N SER A 176 -5.56 -8.23 -7.56
CA SER A 176 -6.82 -7.54 -7.28
C SER A 176 -6.69 -6.37 -6.29
N ALA A 177 -5.84 -6.53 -5.27
CA ALA A 177 -5.52 -5.46 -4.33
C ALA A 177 -4.80 -4.29 -5.00
N SER A 178 -3.89 -4.57 -5.95
CA SER A 178 -3.16 -3.54 -6.71
C SER A 178 -4.10 -2.62 -7.51
N ARG A 179 -5.10 -3.21 -8.17
CA ARG A 179 -6.15 -2.44 -8.84
C ARG A 179 -6.98 -1.62 -7.85
N SER A 180 -7.42 -2.25 -6.77
CA SER A 180 -8.27 -1.62 -5.75
C SER A 180 -7.55 -0.48 -5.03
N LEU A 181 -6.23 -0.56 -4.91
CA LEU A 181 -5.36 0.53 -4.46
C LEU A 181 -5.48 1.73 -5.40
N LEU A 182 -5.27 1.56 -6.71
CA LEU A 182 -5.40 2.66 -7.67
C LEU A 182 -6.82 3.26 -7.70
N GLU A 183 -7.86 2.44 -7.62
CA GLU A 183 -9.24 2.94 -7.50
C GLU A 183 -9.41 3.84 -6.26
N SER A 184 -8.84 3.42 -5.12
CA SER A 184 -8.92 4.17 -3.86
C SER A 184 -8.08 5.46 -3.91
N VAL A 185 -6.89 5.40 -4.50
CA VAL A 185 -5.99 6.56 -4.67
C VAL A 185 -6.63 7.60 -5.59
N PHE A 186 -7.18 7.17 -6.72
CA PHE A 186 -7.83 8.09 -7.64
C PHE A 186 -9.07 8.72 -7.02
N ALA A 187 -9.88 7.95 -6.30
CA ALA A 187 -11.04 8.48 -5.58
C ALA A 187 -10.64 9.53 -4.53
N ASP A 188 -9.58 9.26 -3.75
CA ASP A 188 -9.05 10.20 -2.77
C ASP A 188 -8.53 11.48 -3.42
N ILE A 189 -7.70 11.38 -4.47
CA ILE A 189 -7.19 12.55 -5.19
C ILE A 189 -8.33 13.36 -5.79
N TYR A 190 -9.33 12.71 -6.38
CA TYR A 190 -10.52 13.39 -6.91
C TYR A 190 -11.27 14.14 -5.81
N GLU A 191 -11.53 13.50 -4.68
CA GLU A 191 -12.23 14.09 -3.55
C GLU A 191 -11.44 15.23 -2.92
N ARG A 192 -10.11 15.12 -2.80
CA ARG A 192 -9.24 16.21 -2.34
C ARG A 192 -9.25 17.41 -3.27
N THR A 193 -9.20 17.15 -4.57
CA THR A 193 -9.05 18.22 -5.56
C THR A 193 -10.37 18.92 -5.86
N THR A 194 -11.47 18.17 -5.88
CA THR A 194 -12.79 18.70 -6.28
C THR A 194 -13.72 18.95 -5.07
N GLY A 195 -13.53 18.21 -3.98
CA GLY A 195 -14.46 18.10 -2.86
C GLY A 195 -15.58 17.07 -3.07
N ASP A 196 -15.77 16.55 -4.29
CA ASP A 196 -16.84 15.62 -4.66
C ASP A 196 -16.41 14.16 -4.55
N LYS A 197 -17.38 13.27 -4.35
CA LYS A 197 -17.14 11.83 -4.50
C LYS A 197 -17.24 11.43 -5.96
N VAL A 198 -16.35 10.54 -6.38
CA VAL A 198 -16.39 9.94 -7.71
C VAL A 198 -17.74 9.23 -7.90
N ARG A 199 -18.38 9.45 -9.06
CA ARG A 199 -19.62 8.75 -9.41
C ARG A 199 -19.34 7.25 -9.56
N LYS A 200 -20.24 6.40 -9.06
CA LYS A 200 -20.11 4.94 -9.21
C LYS A 200 -20.25 4.54 -10.69
N GLY A 201 -19.26 3.83 -11.22
CA GLY A 201 -19.23 3.32 -12.59
C GLY A 201 -18.08 3.90 -13.43
N GLY A 202 -17.70 3.19 -14.50
CA GLY A 202 -16.57 3.54 -15.37
C GLY A 202 -15.35 2.63 -15.18
N SER A 203 -14.43 2.63 -16.17
CA SER A 203 -13.18 1.87 -16.09
C SER A 203 -12.14 2.59 -15.22
N LEU A 204 -11.09 1.87 -14.81
CA LEU A 204 -9.98 2.48 -14.07
C LEU A 204 -9.30 3.58 -14.92
N MET A 205 -9.24 3.34 -16.22
CA MET A 205 -8.65 4.26 -17.19
C MET A 205 -9.47 5.55 -17.36
N ASP A 206 -10.80 5.47 -17.29
CA ASP A 206 -11.65 6.67 -17.33
C ASP A 206 -11.39 7.58 -16.13
N LEU A 207 -11.26 6.97 -14.95
CA LEU A 207 -10.93 7.71 -13.74
C LEU A 207 -9.52 8.30 -13.80
N TYR A 208 -8.53 7.56 -14.30
CA TYR A 208 -7.17 8.07 -14.51
C TYR A 208 -7.13 9.29 -15.43
N LYS A 209 -7.91 9.33 -16.51
CA LYS A 209 -8.00 10.52 -17.39
C LYS A 209 -8.46 11.77 -16.64
N VAL A 210 -9.42 11.61 -15.73
CA VAL A 210 -9.88 12.70 -14.86
C VAL A 210 -8.76 13.16 -13.93
N ILE A 211 -8.08 12.23 -13.26
CA ILE A 211 -6.96 12.54 -12.36
C ILE A 211 -5.80 13.21 -13.11
N LYS A 212 -5.43 12.70 -14.30
CA LYS A 212 -4.40 13.29 -15.17
C LYS A 212 -4.70 14.78 -15.44
N ASN A 213 -5.96 15.12 -15.74
CA ASN A 213 -6.35 16.50 -15.99
C ASN A 213 -6.33 17.36 -14.72
N LEU A 214 -6.87 16.85 -13.60
CA LEU A 214 -6.87 17.54 -12.30
C LEU A 214 -5.44 17.82 -11.81
N LEU A 215 -4.55 16.84 -11.93
CA LEU A 215 -3.14 16.95 -11.61
C LEU A 215 -2.33 17.61 -12.72
N ASN A 216 -2.98 18.09 -13.80
CA ASN A 216 -2.32 18.82 -14.88
C ASN A 216 -1.11 18.07 -15.47
N LEU A 217 -1.24 16.76 -15.61
CA LEU A 217 -0.23 15.82 -16.10
C LEU A 217 -0.31 15.63 -17.63
N SER A 218 -0.89 16.59 -18.35
CA SER A 218 -0.94 16.55 -19.81
C SER A 218 0.46 16.75 -20.41
N ASP A 219 0.81 15.88 -21.36
CA ASP A 219 2.17 15.79 -21.91
C ASP A 219 2.52 16.97 -22.82
N ASP A 220 1.54 17.71 -23.33
CA ASP A 220 1.70 18.96 -24.07
C ASP A 220 2.39 20.07 -23.27
N LYS A 221 2.40 19.97 -21.93
CA LYS A 221 3.03 20.96 -21.04
C LYS A 221 4.52 20.80 -20.86
N TYR A 222 5.06 19.65 -21.27
CA TYR A 222 6.48 19.34 -21.13
C TYR A 222 7.17 19.54 -22.46
N SER A 223 8.36 20.14 -22.49
CA SER A 223 9.15 20.27 -23.72
C SER A 223 9.98 19.02 -24.00
N ASN A 224 10.28 18.22 -22.98
CA ASN A 224 11.14 17.05 -23.06
C ASN A 224 10.35 15.78 -23.46
N GLU A 225 10.64 15.21 -24.63
CA GLU A 225 9.97 14.00 -25.14
C GLU A 225 10.17 12.75 -24.27
N ALA A 226 11.29 12.63 -23.55
CA ALA A 226 11.49 11.51 -22.63
C ALA A 226 10.49 11.58 -21.46
N ILE A 227 10.27 12.79 -20.91
CA ILE A 227 9.26 13.00 -19.86
C ILE A 227 7.86 12.70 -20.39
N LYS A 228 7.53 13.18 -21.61
CA LYS A 228 6.23 12.85 -22.23
C LYS A 228 6.02 11.36 -22.38
N THR A 229 7.06 10.64 -22.81
CA THR A 229 7.01 9.18 -22.99
C THR A 229 6.78 8.48 -21.66
N ILE A 230 7.44 8.92 -20.58
CA ILE A 230 7.20 8.41 -19.23
C ILE A 230 5.74 8.68 -18.80
N LEU A 231 5.23 9.90 -18.99
CA LEU A 231 3.83 10.22 -18.65
C LEU A 231 2.81 9.39 -19.44
N ARG A 232 3.07 9.11 -20.71
CA ARG A 232 2.25 8.20 -21.52
C ARG A 232 2.34 6.76 -21.01
N SER A 233 3.51 6.33 -20.54
CA SER A 233 3.70 5.00 -19.96
C SER A 233 2.87 4.79 -18.68
N LEU A 234 2.61 5.84 -17.91
CA LEU A 234 1.71 5.78 -16.75
C LEU A 234 0.29 5.35 -17.16
N ALA A 235 -0.22 5.87 -18.28
CA ALA A 235 -1.51 5.47 -18.83
C ALA A 235 -1.53 3.98 -19.22
N ALA A 236 -0.47 3.53 -19.90
CA ALA A 236 -0.32 2.14 -20.29
C ALA A 236 -0.21 1.19 -19.07
N MET A 237 0.44 1.63 -17.98
CA MET A 237 0.49 0.87 -16.73
C MET A 237 -0.90 0.73 -16.09
N VAL A 238 -1.70 1.80 -16.07
CA VAL A 238 -3.08 1.76 -15.55
C VAL A 238 -3.93 0.78 -16.36
N GLU A 239 -3.85 0.85 -17.70
CA GLU A 239 -4.57 -0.06 -18.60
C GLU A 239 -4.10 -1.52 -18.45
N GLY A 240 -2.78 -1.74 -18.38
CA GLY A 240 -2.21 -3.06 -18.15
C GLY A 240 -2.64 -3.67 -16.81
N LEU A 241 -2.68 -2.88 -15.75
CA LEU A 241 -3.18 -3.29 -14.43
C LEU A 241 -4.68 -3.60 -14.45
N ASP A 242 -5.49 -2.81 -15.17
CA ASP A 242 -6.92 -3.04 -15.35
C ASP A 242 -7.16 -4.43 -15.99
N ASN A 243 -6.52 -4.66 -17.14
CA ASN A 243 -6.64 -5.90 -17.91
C ASN A 243 -6.10 -7.10 -17.13
N LEU A 244 -4.91 -6.99 -16.54
CA LEU A 244 -4.29 -8.11 -15.80
C LEU A 244 -5.08 -8.45 -14.53
N SER A 245 -5.74 -7.48 -13.88
CA SER A 245 -6.67 -7.75 -12.79
C SER A 245 -7.95 -8.43 -13.28
N ASN A 246 -8.43 -8.12 -14.48
CA ASN A 246 -9.56 -8.80 -15.12
C ASN A 246 -9.22 -10.22 -15.63
N ASP A 247 -7.94 -10.50 -15.91
CA ASP A 247 -7.46 -11.81 -16.43
C ASP A 247 -6.79 -12.74 -15.41
N MET A 248 -6.06 -12.22 -14.40
CA MET A 248 -5.39 -13.01 -13.33
C MET A 248 -5.69 -12.67 -11.84
N GLY A 249 -6.57 -11.72 -11.50
CA GLY A 249 -7.09 -11.50 -10.14
C GLY A 249 -8.27 -12.38 -9.70
N ASP A 250 -8.69 -12.23 -8.45
CA ASP A 250 -9.73 -13.03 -7.75
C ASP A 250 -11.19 -12.82 -8.20
N ARG A 251 -11.46 -12.04 -9.25
CA ARG A 251 -12.82 -11.58 -9.60
C ARG A 251 -13.61 -12.51 -10.53
N HIS A 252 -12.97 -13.45 -11.24
CA HIS A 252 -13.61 -14.34 -12.21
C HIS A 252 -12.91 -15.71 -12.29
N ILE A 253 -13.62 -16.78 -12.72
CA ILE A 253 -13.06 -18.13 -12.98
C ILE A 253 -12.07 -18.04 -14.15
N ARG A 254 -10.82 -18.51 -13.98
CA ARG A 254 -9.71 -18.20 -14.91
C ARG A 254 -8.88 -19.43 -15.35
N PRO A 255 -8.26 -19.35 -16.55
CA PRO A 255 -7.53 -20.45 -17.16
C PRO A 255 -6.07 -20.60 -16.72
N VAL A 256 -5.43 -19.57 -16.12
CA VAL A 256 -4.00 -19.60 -15.75
C VAL A 256 -3.76 -18.90 -14.40
N ALA A 257 -3.14 -19.59 -13.45
CA ALA A 257 -2.77 -19.04 -12.15
C ALA A 257 -1.57 -18.06 -12.26
N PRO A 258 -1.62 -16.87 -11.64
CA PRO A 258 -0.49 -15.94 -11.62
C PRO A 258 0.68 -16.48 -10.82
N GLN A 259 1.89 -16.21 -11.32
CA GLN A 259 3.13 -16.45 -10.60
C GLN A 259 3.52 -15.23 -9.77
N ARG A 260 4.36 -15.45 -8.76
CA ARG A 260 4.90 -14.38 -7.88
C ARG A 260 5.34 -13.14 -8.64
N ARG A 261 6.11 -13.31 -9.72
CA ARG A 261 6.64 -12.20 -10.53
C ARG A 261 5.56 -11.33 -11.17
N HIS A 262 4.43 -11.91 -11.58
CA HIS A 262 3.32 -11.16 -12.17
C HIS A 262 2.62 -10.33 -11.10
N ALA A 263 2.37 -10.93 -9.93
CA ALA A 263 1.78 -10.22 -8.80
C ALA A 263 2.69 -9.09 -8.29
N GLN A 264 4.00 -9.35 -8.16
CA GLN A 264 4.98 -8.35 -7.73
C GLN A 264 5.07 -7.18 -8.73
N LEU A 265 5.01 -7.45 -10.04
CA LEU A 265 4.97 -6.41 -11.07
C LEU A 265 3.74 -5.49 -10.90
N CYS A 266 2.56 -6.07 -10.69
CA CYS A 266 1.34 -5.31 -10.45
C CYS A 266 1.43 -4.43 -9.20
N VAL A 267 1.87 -5.03 -8.08
CA VAL A 267 2.00 -4.33 -6.80
C VAL A 267 2.98 -3.17 -6.94
N ASN A 268 4.16 -3.41 -7.52
CA ASN A 268 5.17 -2.37 -7.69
C ASN A 268 4.69 -1.26 -8.64
N ALA A 269 4.02 -1.59 -9.74
CA ALA A 269 3.45 -0.59 -10.66
C ALA A 269 2.40 0.29 -9.97
N ALA A 270 1.49 -0.32 -9.19
CA ALA A 270 0.48 0.41 -8.43
C ALA A 270 1.11 1.32 -7.37
N LYS A 271 2.15 0.86 -6.67
CA LYS A 271 2.89 1.66 -5.68
C LYS A 271 3.65 2.83 -6.30
N THR A 272 4.31 2.62 -7.45
CA THR A 272 4.99 3.69 -8.19
C THR A 272 4.00 4.77 -8.62
N LEU A 273 2.85 4.37 -9.19
CA LEU A 273 1.77 5.30 -9.55
C LEU A 273 1.24 6.04 -8.33
N THR A 274 0.99 5.32 -7.22
CA THR A 274 0.51 5.91 -5.97
C THR A 274 1.46 6.99 -5.46
N THR A 275 2.75 6.66 -5.36
CA THR A 275 3.80 7.58 -4.88
C THR A 275 3.87 8.81 -5.77
N PHE A 276 4.01 8.62 -7.09
CA PHE A 276 4.12 9.72 -8.04
C PHE A 276 2.89 10.64 -8.03
N LEU A 277 1.68 10.08 -7.94
CA LEU A 277 0.44 10.87 -7.96
C LEU A 277 0.26 11.67 -6.67
N TYR A 278 0.59 11.10 -5.51
CA TYR A 278 0.58 11.86 -4.25
C TYR A 278 1.68 12.91 -4.21
N ASP A 279 2.90 12.60 -4.67
CA ASP A 279 3.98 13.60 -4.77
C ASP A 279 3.63 14.72 -5.74
N THR A 280 2.95 14.41 -6.85
CA THR A 280 2.46 15.42 -7.79
C THR A 280 1.36 16.27 -7.15
N LEU A 281 0.42 15.62 -6.44
CA LEU A 281 -0.64 16.30 -5.72
C LEU A 281 -0.03 17.27 -4.69
N GLU A 282 0.89 16.77 -3.86
CA GLU A 282 1.63 17.57 -2.89
C GLU A 282 2.44 18.65 -3.55
N SER A 283 3.26 18.39 -4.56
CA SER A 283 4.06 19.43 -5.24
C SER A 283 3.19 20.51 -5.90
N LYS A 284 1.97 20.19 -6.35
CA LYS A 284 1.03 21.21 -6.80
C LYS A 284 0.51 22.10 -5.66
N PHE A 285 0.56 21.59 -4.43
CA PHE A 285 0.25 22.31 -3.20
C PHE A 285 1.48 22.96 -2.55
N GLN A 286 2.65 22.32 -2.57
CA GLN A 286 3.95 22.75 -2.08
C GLN A 286 4.59 23.68 -3.11
N GLY A 287 4.53 24.97 -2.80
CA GLY A 287 4.67 26.08 -3.74
C GLY A 287 3.46 27.01 -3.72
N LYS A 288 2.34 26.54 -3.16
CA LYS A 288 1.13 27.31 -2.81
C LYS A 288 0.83 27.33 -1.31
N GLU A 289 1.65 26.71 -0.46
CA GLU A 289 1.64 26.91 1.00
C GLU A 289 1.78 28.40 1.38
N ASN A 290 2.49 29.16 0.54
CA ASN A 290 2.56 30.61 0.65
C ASN A 290 1.17 31.26 0.42
N ILE A 291 0.25 30.66 -0.32
CA ILE A 291 -1.12 31.21 -0.51
C ILE A 291 -1.95 31.05 0.76
N TYR A 292 -1.88 29.90 1.44
CA TYR A 292 -2.54 29.71 2.74
C TYR A 292 -2.00 30.73 3.76
N GLN A 293 -0.67 30.81 3.88
CA GLN A 293 -0.01 31.79 4.76
C GLN A 293 -0.22 33.25 4.32
N GLN A 294 -0.32 33.54 3.01
CA GLN A 294 -0.69 34.86 2.50
C GLN A 294 -2.13 35.21 2.82
N LEU A 295 -3.05 34.23 2.77
CA LEU A 295 -4.44 34.45 3.11
C LEU A 295 -4.56 34.72 4.60
N ILE A 296 -3.93 33.90 5.45
CA ILE A 296 -3.84 34.15 6.90
C ILE A 296 -3.21 35.53 7.14
N GLY A 297 -2.02 35.81 6.61
CA GLY A 297 -1.34 37.09 6.81
C GLY A 297 -2.09 38.31 6.25
N THR A 298 -2.92 38.12 5.21
CA THR A 298 -3.84 39.16 4.73
C THR A 298 -4.98 39.38 5.71
N LEU A 299 -5.55 38.30 6.25
CA LEU A 299 -6.65 38.34 7.21
C LEU A 299 -6.18 38.68 8.64
N ASP A 300 -4.89 38.58 8.93
CA ASP A 300 -4.26 39.07 10.15
C ASP A 300 -4.10 40.61 10.16
N SER A 301 -5.04 41.28 9.51
CA SER A 301 -5.20 42.73 9.44
C SER A 301 -6.69 43.07 9.63
N ASP A 302 -7.06 44.34 9.52
CA ASP A 302 -8.47 44.75 9.59
C ASP A 302 -9.33 44.17 8.46
N ALA A 303 -8.71 43.60 7.42
CA ALA A 303 -9.41 42.91 6.35
C ALA A 303 -10.35 41.81 6.85
N ARG A 304 -10.05 41.10 7.95
CA ARG A 304 -10.93 40.03 8.51
C ARG A 304 -12.33 40.51 8.89
N LEU A 305 -12.49 41.82 9.15
CA LEU A 305 -13.77 42.41 9.57
C LEU A 305 -14.64 42.84 8.38
N LEU A 306 -14.08 42.83 7.16
CA LEU A 306 -14.76 43.29 5.96
C LEU A 306 -15.87 42.32 5.52
N PRO A 307 -16.97 42.82 4.92
CA PRO A 307 -17.97 41.98 4.28
C PRO A 307 -17.43 41.34 2.99
N TYR A 308 -18.16 40.35 2.46
CA TYR A 308 -17.72 39.55 1.31
C TYR A 308 -17.31 40.37 0.08
N ASP A 309 -18.11 41.34 -0.34
CA ASP A 309 -17.83 42.12 -1.56
C ASP A 309 -16.57 42.98 -1.41
N GLU A 310 -16.31 43.48 -0.21
CA GLU A 310 -15.10 44.24 0.13
C GLU A 310 -13.88 43.31 0.26
N LEU A 311 -14.05 42.11 0.85
CA LEU A 311 -13.00 41.08 0.88
C LEU A 311 -12.57 40.69 -0.54
N LEU A 312 -13.51 40.46 -1.46
CA LEU A 312 -13.17 40.14 -2.86
C LEU A 312 -12.59 41.32 -3.63
N SER A 313 -12.86 42.55 -3.20
CA SER A 313 -12.26 43.76 -3.76
C SER A 313 -10.90 44.09 -3.15
N HIS A 314 -10.53 43.45 -2.03
CA HIS A 314 -9.28 43.70 -1.34
C HIS A 314 -8.08 43.29 -2.19
N ARG A 315 -7.10 44.21 -2.36
CA ARG A 315 -5.96 44.04 -3.27
C ARG A 315 -5.18 42.73 -3.05
N ASN A 316 -4.93 42.35 -1.80
CA ASN A 316 -4.19 41.12 -1.51
C ASN A 316 -5.04 39.86 -1.73
N VAL A 317 -6.35 39.95 -1.48
CA VAL A 317 -7.29 38.83 -1.75
C VAL A 317 -7.42 38.63 -3.26
N GLN A 318 -7.51 39.70 -4.06
CA GLN A 318 -7.52 39.59 -5.53
C GLN A 318 -6.24 38.96 -6.08
N LYS A 319 -5.07 39.29 -5.51
CA LYS A 319 -3.80 38.63 -5.86
C LYS A 319 -3.84 37.14 -5.55
N ILE A 320 -4.42 36.75 -4.43
CA ILE A 320 -4.62 35.34 -4.06
C ILE A 320 -5.58 34.67 -5.06
N TYR A 321 -6.71 35.30 -5.39
CA TYR A 321 -7.65 34.78 -6.39
C TYR A 321 -7.02 34.58 -7.76
N ALA A 322 -6.19 35.51 -8.22
CA ALA A 322 -5.50 35.40 -9.51
C ALA A 322 -4.52 34.19 -9.56
N GLN A 323 -4.08 33.70 -8.41
CA GLN A 323 -3.17 32.55 -8.28
C GLN A 323 -3.90 31.22 -8.01
N THR A 324 -5.23 31.26 -7.82
CA THR A 324 -6.05 30.11 -7.45
C THR A 324 -7.13 29.81 -8.48
N ASP A 325 -7.33 28.53 -8.75
CA ASP A 325 -8.50 27.99 -9.45
C ASP A 325 -9.47 27.37 -8.42
N PRO A 326 -10.68 26.94 -8.83
CA PRO A 326 -11.63 26.32 -7.90
C PRO A 326 -11.08 25.10 -7.13
N ASN A 327 -10.15 24.34 -7.73
CA ASN A 327 -9.57 23.17 -7.08
C ASN A 327 -8.64 23.58 -5.94
N ILE A 328 -7.80 24.59 -6.18
CA ILE A 328 -6.90 25.13 -5.15
C ILE A 328 -7.70 25.77 -4.03
N ARG A 329 -8.79 26.48 -4.35
CA ARG A 329 -9.68 27.06 -3.32
C ARG A 329 -10.37 25.99 -2.49
N ASN A 330 -10.79 24.87 -3.09
CA ASN A 330 -11.31 23.72 -2.35
C ASN A 330 -10.29 23.14 -1.37
N VAL A 331 -9.02 23.07 -1.78
CA VAL A 331 -7.94 22.56 -0.93
C VAL A 331 -7.64 23.53 0.20
N LEU A 332 -7.46 24.83 -0.10
CA LEU A 332 -7.29 25.87 0.93
C LEU A 332 -8.42 25.83 1.96
N LYS A 333 -9.66 25.71 1.49
CA LYS A 333 -10.85 25.58 2.36
C LYS A 333 -10.72 24.39 3.29
N ARG A 334 -10.35 23.21 2.78
CA ARG A 334 -10.17 22.01 3.61
C ARG A 334 -9.04 22.18 4.61
N THR A 335 -7.88 22.69 4.20
CA THR A 335 -6.76 23.01 5.11
C THR A 335 -7.22 23.93 6.24
N PHE A 336 -7.99 24.99 5.96
CA PHE A 336 -8.56 25.82 7.02
C PHE A 336 -9.48 25.01 7.95
N ILE A 337 -10.42 24.23 7.41
CA ILE A 337 -11.40 23.47 8.22
C ILE A 337 -10.72 22.40 9.09
N ASP A 338 -9.68 21.74 8.57
CA ASP A 338 -9.05 20.59 9.20
C ASP A 338 -7.88 20.98 10.12
N GLU A 339 -7.17 22.08 9.83
CA GLU A 339 -5.90 22.43 10.50
C GLU A 339 -5.88 23.80 11.19
N TYR A 340 -6.84 24.71 10.95
CA TYR A 340 -6.83 26.05 11.56
C TYR A 340 -7.57 26.06 12.91
N ASP A 341 -6.80 26.21 13.99
CA ASP A 341 -7.35 26.29 15.35
C ASP A 341 -7.99 27.66 15.65
N VAL A 342 -9.15 27.64 16.31
CA VAL A 342 -9.88 28.84 16.74
C VAL A 342 -9.78 28.96 18.26
N ASP A 343 -8.64 29.46 18.72
CA ASP A 343 -8.28 29.57 20.15
C ASP A 343 -8.46 30.98 20.72
N SER A 344 -8.72 31.97 19.87
CA SER A 344 -9.01 33.34 20.26
C SER A 344 -10.09 33.98 19.40
N PHE A 345 -10.66 35.09 19.87
CA PHE A 345 -11.59 35.91 19.06
C PHE A 345 -10.97 36.38 17.74
N ARG A 346 -9.65 36.67 17.73
CA ARG A 346 -8.95 37.05 16.51
C ARG A 346 -8.88 35.89 15.53
N ASP A 347 -8.61 34.68 16.02
CA ASP A 347 -8.60 33.47 15.20
C ASP A 347 -9.98 33.17 14.63
N SER A 348 -11.03 33.41 15.42
CA SER A 348 -12.41 33.28 14.94
C SER A 348 -12.70 34.23 13.79
N ASP A 349 -12.32 35.51 13.92
CA ASP A 349 -12.52 36.50 12.85
C ASP A 349 -11.76 36.09 11.57
N ILE A 350 -10.51 35.65 11.70
CA ILE A 350 -9.67 35.19 10.57
C ILE A 350 -10.32 33.98 9.89
N PHE A 351 -10.66 32.96 10.65
CA PHE A 351 -11.25 31.72 10.14
C PHE A 351 -12.54 32.01 9.36
N PHE A 352 -13.49 32.75 9.95
CA PHE A 352 -14.76 33.02 9.29
C PHE A 352 -14.63 34.01 8.12
N ALA A 353 -13.62 34.89 8.11
CA ALA A 353 -13.31 35.70 6.94
C ALA A 353 -12.75 34.84 5.78
N ALA A 354 -11.90 33.85 6.08
CA ALA A 354 -11.44 32.89 5.09
C ALA A 354 -12.61 32.06 4.51
N MET A 355 -13.55 31.62 5.36
CA MET A 355 -14.74 30.91 4.90
C MET A 355 -15.67 31.78 4.05
N ARG A 356 -15.79 33.09 4.34
CA ARG A 356 -16.51 34.04 3.46
C ARG A 356 -15.85 34.13 2.09
N ILE A 357 -14.53 34.25 2.05
CA ILE A 357 -13.77 34.27 0.80
C ILE A 357 -14.05 32.99 0.02
N LEU A 358 -13.91 31.82 0.65
CA LEU A 358 -14.03 30.51 0.01
C LEU A 358 -15.49 30.01 -0.10
N ARG A 359 -16.48 30.90 0.04
CA ARG A 359 -17.88 30.48 0.20
C ARG A 359 -18.48 29.80 -1.02
N ASN A 360 -17.96 30.06 -2.21
CA ASN A 360 -18.45 29.45 -3.45
C ASN A 360 -18.07 27.97 -3.53
N GLU A 361 -17.04 27.56 -2.79
CA GLU A 361 -16.50 26.22 -2.72
C GLU A 361 -17.07 25.41 -1.53
N LEU A 362 -17.87 26.06 -0.65
CA LEU A 362 -18.49 25.41 0.51
C LEU A 362 -19.62 24.45 0.10
N ARG A 363 -19.65 23.30 0.79
CA ARG A 363 -20.66 22.25 0.66
C ARG A 363 -21.39 22.06 1.99
N SER A 364 -22.55 21.38 1.95
CA SER A 364 -23.30 21.07 3.18
C SER A 364 -22.47 20.31 4.20
N SER A 365 -21.60 19.39 3.75
CA SER A 365 -20.67 18.66 4.62
C SER A 365 -19.66 19.57 5.33
N ASP A 366 -19.20 20.61 4.64
CA ASP A 366 -18.23 21.56 5.19
C ASP A 366 -18.89 22.42 6.27
N ILE A 367 -20.12 22.90 6.00
CA ILE A 367 -20.91 23.67 6.95
C ILE A 367 -21.24 22.84 8.20
N GLU A 368 -21.59 21.56 8.02
CA GLU A 368 -21.80 20.64 9.13
C GLU A 368 -20.54 20.42 9.96
N ALA A 369 -19.38 20.24 9.33
CA ALA A 369 -18.11 20.08 10.02
C ALA A 369 -17.77 21.33 10.85
N ILE A 370 -17.81 22.51 10.23
CA ILE A 370 -17.59 23.81 10.89
C ILE A 370 -18.54 23.97 12.09
N TYR A 371 -19.83 23.72 11.90
CA TYR A 371 -20.81 23.83 12.98
C TYR A 371 -20.52 22.85 14.12
N LYS A 372 -20.25 21.57 13.83
CA LYS A 372 -19.95 20.56 14.85
C LYS A 372 -18.70 20.91 15.63
N THR A 373 -17.65 21.40 14.97
CA THR A 373 -16.38 21.79 15.59
C THR A 373 -16.54 23.01 16.49
N HIS A 374 -17.28 24.04 16.04
CA HIS A 374 -17.25 25.35 16.71
C HIS A 374 -18.50 25.68 17.55
N LYS A 375 -19.60 24.91 17.50
CA LYS A 375 -20.85 25.24 18.22
C LYS A 375 -20.72 25.40 19.74
N ASN A 376 -19.73 24.73 20.34
CA ASN A 376 -19.46 24.79 21.78
C ASN A 376 -18.13 25.50 22.10
N ASN A 377 -17.53 26.17 21.12
CA ASN A 377 -16.29 26.90 21.31
C ASN A 377 -16.61 28.38 21.59
N ASP A 378 -16.39 28.81 22.84
CA ASP A 378 -16.67 30.18 23.29
C ASP A 378 -15.83 31.25 22.55
N GLN A 379 -14.70 30.85 21.95
CA GLN A 379 -13.85 31.74 21.15
C GLN A 379 -14.37 31.91 19.73
N ALA A 380 -15.22 31.01 19.23
CA ALA A 380 -15.75 31.03 17.87
C ALA A 380 -16.89 32.05 17.66
N CYS A 381 -16.68 33.29 18.09
CA CYS A 381 -17.68 34.37 18.08
C CYS A 381 -18.24 34.69 16.69
N GLY A 382 -17.49 34.42 15.61
CA GLY A 382 -17.92 34.64 14.24
C GLY A 382 -18.92 33.61 13.69
N LEU A 383 -19.14 32.48 14.38
CA LEU A 383 -19.93 31.35 13.87
C LEU A 383 -21.37 31.76 13.53
N LYS A 384 -22.08 32.41 14.47
CA LYS A 384 -23.48 32.82 14.27
C LYS A 384 -23.63 33.77 13.07
N LYS A 385 -22.72 34.75 12.95
CA LYS A 385 -22.71 35.69 11.82
C LYS A 385 -22.48 34.97 10.50
N PHE A 386 -21.47 34.09 10.44
CA PHE A 386 -21.17 33.30 9.26
C PHE A 386 -22.34 32.43 8.81
N LEU A 387 -23.00 31.72 9.74
CA LEU A 387 -24.14 30.87 9.39
C LEU A 387 -25.34 31.68 8.84
N ASN A 388 -25.56 32.90 9.35
CA ASN A 388 -26.58 33.81 8.80
C ASN A 388 -26.22 34.27 7.38
N GLU A 389 -24.95 34.60 7.12
CA GLU A 389 -24.48 34.96 5.77
C GLU A 389 -24.65 33.79 4.79
N ILE A 390 -24.37 32.55 5.22
CA ILE A 390 -24.62 31.35 4.40
C ILE A 390 -26.12 31.12 4.18
N TYR A 391 -26.96 31.40 5.18
CA TYR A 391 -28.41 31.30 5.04
C TYR A 391 -28.94 32.26 3.97
N GLU A 392 -28.42 33.49 3.91
CA GLU A 392 -28.77 34.47 2.89
C GLU A 392 -28.20 34.13 1.51
N PHE A 393 -26.97 33.59 1.45
CA PHE A 393 -26.30 33.24 0.20
C PHE A 393 -26.83 31.95 -0.44
N LYS A 394 -26.89 30.86 0.33
CA LYS A 394 -27.20 29.51 -0.16
C LYS A 394 -27.80 28.63 0.95
N ALA A 395 -29.07 28.87 1.26
CA ALA A 395 -29.79 28.20 2.34
C ALA A 395 -29.92 26.67 2.20
N ASP A 396 -29.71 26.11 1.01
CA ASP A 396 -29.69 24.67 0.74
C ASP A 396 -28.47 23.95 1.35
N LEU A 397 -27.40 24.69 1.67
CA LEU A 397 -26.22 24.14 2.34
C LEU A 397 -26.47 23.81 3.82
N LEU A 398 -27.48 24.45 4.44
CA LEU A 398 -27.74 24.33 5.87
C LEU A 398 -28.74 23.22 6.17
N SER A 399 -28.38 22.34 7.10
CA SER A 399 -29.30 21.34 7.66
C SER A 399 -30.40 21.99 8.50
N SER A 400 -31.49 21.27 8.77
CA SER A 400 -32.61 21.77 9.58
C SER A 400 -32.17 22.19 10.99
N GLU A 401 -31.23 21.47 11.59
CA GLU A 401 -30.66 21.80 12.91
C GLU A 401 -29.94 23.15 12.88
N ILE A 402 -29.09 23.36 11.87
CA ILE A 402 -28.30 24.60 11.75
C ILE A 402 -29.22 25.80 11.45
N LYS A 403 -30.26 25.60 10.65
CA LYS A 403 -31.29 26.64 10.40
C LYS A 403 -32.00 27.08 11.68
N GLN A 404 -32.28 26.16 12.60
CA GLN A 404 -32.86 26.50 13.90
C GLN A 404 -31.87 27.29 14.78
N ALA A 405 -30.58 26.91 14.75
CA ALA A 405 -29.53 27.65 15.45
C ALA A 405 -29.41 29.11 14.96
N CYS A 406 -29.58 29.36 13.66
CA CYS A 406 -29.63 30.71 13.10
C CYS A 406 -30.84 31.53 13.58
N ALA A 407 -32.00 30.88 13.76
CA ALA A 407 -33.26 31.52 14.14
C ALA A 407 -33.38 31.83 15.64
N SER A 408 -32.53 31.23 16.47
CA SER A 408 -32.50 31.44 17.92
C SER A 408 -31.96 32.84 18.23
N ARG A 409 -32.82 33.76 18.69
CA ARG A 409 -32.45 35.16 19.01
C ARG A 409 -31.42 35.24 20.12
#